data_AF-A0A952IM77-F1
#
_entry.id   AF-A0A952IM77-F1
#
_cell.length_a   1.000
_cell.length_b   1.000
_cell.length_c   1.000
_cell.angle_alpha   90.00
_cell.angle_beta   90.00
_cell.angle_gamma   90.00
#
_symmetry.space_group_name_H-M   'P 1'
#
loop_
_entity.id
_entity.type
_entity.pdbx_description
1 polymer ?
#
loop_
_entity_poly.entity_id
_entity_poly.type
_entity_poly.pdbx_seq_one_letter_code
_entity_poly.pdbx_strand_id
1 'polypeptide(L)'
;IDDALVTANGELEIQFTAPTDVHLGATGDTSNFLELTHLATGTATAANILASRGLSTLDRGASIEDNVAARLQTAVTAGSTFTIGSASFDVTGKTMNEIISEINNSSDAGVSAQFNVVTNSLELVSKDSGTNFITLSDDTGNFLEAVGLIAAGDTTTSQTAGTNAEFQINGGGSIFSSSNSVSESITGITGVTLDLVSASPGTQVEININRDIEPLKESINEFIAGYNAVVDFIEQETDSTSESATLTGEPGLQRFKSQIRQLVTSGVSGLTQFTSLPQIGISTGAIGIGTSAVTSRLTFDEAAFEAALAENSTEVEELTRGTNGIFTQLEAILDNAVLDEGDDTLDGFFAAKDNAIQATIKSLDDAIARGEERLATRETALRRQFTFMESLISNFQAQGNALNGLVSQLSANN
;
A
#
# COMPACT_ATOMS: atom_id res chain seq x y z
N ILE A 1 20.11 -42.20 52.77
CA ILE A 1 20.78 -41.76 51.53
C ILE A 1 22.03 -42.60 51.46
N ASP A 2 22.12 -43.43 50.44
CA ASP A 2 23.31 -44.27 50.26
C ASP A 2 24.30 -43.61 49.31
N ASP A 3 23.79 -42.83 48.34
CA ASP A 3 24.61 -41.95 47.51
C ASP A 3 23.83 -40.70 47.08
N ALA A 4 24.55 -39.65 46.73
CA ALA A 4 24.01 -38.45 46.10
C ALA A 4 24.99 -37.97 45.02
N LEU A 5 24.57 -38.05 43.77
CA LEU A 5 25.42 -37.80 42.62
C LEU A 5 24.77 -36.83 41.64
N VAL A 6 25.59 -36.24 40.77
CA VAL A 6 25.12 -35.42 39.66
C VAL A 6 25.11 -36.30 38.41
N THR A 7 23.96 -36.42 37.75
CA THR A 7 23.82 -37.24 36.54
C THR A 7 24.62 -36.66 35.38
N ALA A 8 24.76 -37.43 34.30
CA ALA A 8 25.39 -36.96 33.06
C ALA A 8 24.68 -35.73 32.48
N ASN A 9 23.41 -35.47 32.84
CA ASN A 9 22.62 -34.30 32.43
C ASN A 9 22.68 -33.15 33.45
N GLY A 10 23.52 -33.27 34.50
CA GLY A 10 23.72 -32.23 35.51
C GLY A 10 22.67 -32.23 36.63
N GLU A 11 21.76 -33.19 36.67
CA GLU A 11 20.67 -33.27 37.66
C GLU A 11 21.19 -33.90 38.96
N LEU A 12 20.71 -33.42 40.10
CA LEU A 12 20.99 -34.09 41.38
C LEU A 12 20.12 -35.35 41.49
N GLU A 13 20.77 -36.50 41.67
CA GLU A 13 20.14 -37.77 41.95
C GLU A 13 20.52 -38.25 43.36
N ILE A 14 19.52 -38.49 44.20
CA ILE A 14 19.69 -39.08 45.54
C ILE A 14 19.28 -40.55 45.45
N GLN A 15 20.20 -41.46 45.74
CA GLN A 15 20.01 -42.90 45.59
C GLN A 15 19.88 -43.61 46.94
N PHE A 16 19.04 -44.65 46.95
CA PHE A 16 18.76 -45.53 48.08
C PHE A 16 18.87 -47.00 47.62
N THR A 17 19.46 -47.85 48.46
CA THR A 17 19.70 -49.28 48.20
C THR A 17 18.40 -50.06 48.00
N ALA A 18 17.30 -49.56 48.56
CA ALA A 18 15.95 -50.06 48.36
C ALA A 18 14.96 -48.88 48.40
N PRO A 19 13.75 -49.02 47.81
CA PRO A 19 12.70 -48.03 47.97
C PRO A 19 12.44 -47.75 49.44
N THR A 20 12.60 -46.49 49.85
CA THR A 20 12.39 -46.04 51.22
C THR A 20 11.51 -44.81 51.23
N ASP A 21 10.75 -44.63 52.32
CA ASP A 21 9.98 -43.42 52.53
C ASP A 21 10.94 -42.28 52.89
N VAL A 22 11.08 -41.34 51.96
CA VAL A 22 11.98 -40.19 52.10
C VAL A 22 11.14 -38.94 52.11
N HIS A 23 11.29 -38.14 53.17
CA HIS A 23 10.66 -36.84 53.28
C HIS A 23 11.71 -35.75 53.01
N LEU A 24 11.52 -34.99 51.94
CA LEU A 24 12.38 -33.86 51.58
C LEU A 24 11.72 -32.54 51.96
N GLY A 25 12.41 -31.79 52.81
CA GLY A 25 11.96 -30.51 53.37
C GLY A 25 11.23 -30.72 54.70
N ALA A 26 11.54 -29.92 55.71
CA ALA A 26 10.82 -29.91 56.99
C ALA A 26 10.01 -28.63 57.13
N THR A 27 8.92 -28.66 57.92
CA THR A 27 8.02 -27.50 58.11
C THR A 27 8.68 -26.26 58.74
N GLY A 28 9.91 -26.38 59.25
CA GLY A 28 10.72 -25.28 59.78
C GLY A 28 12.01 -25.02 59.01
N ASP A 29 12.21 -25.67 57.86
CA ASP A 29 13.37 -25.43 57.00
C ASP A 29 13.22 -24.07 56.30
N THR A 30 14.17 -23.17 56.53
CA THR A 30 14.23 -21.84 55.89
C THR A 30 15.32 -21.77 54.81
N SER A 31 15.98 -22.89 54.49
CA SER A 31 16.99 -22.96 53.45
C SER A 31 16.34 -22.97 52.08
N ASN A 32 17.11 -22.54 51.07
CA ASN A 32 16.72 -22.59 49.66
C ASN A 32 17.30 -23.82 48.95
N PHE A 33 17.74 -24.84 49.69
CA PHE A 33 18.43 -26.00 49.10
C PHE A 33 17.57 -26.72 48.07
N LEU A 34 16.34 -27.12 48.43
CA LEU A 34 15.46 -27.86 47.52
C LEU A 34 15.06 -27.03 46.29
N GLU A 35 14.94 -25.71 46.46
CA GLU A 35 14.68 -24.77 45.36
C GLU A 35 15.86 -24.70 44.39
N LEU A 36 17.08 -24.53 44.91
CA LEU A 36 18.31 -24.46 44.12
C LEU A 36 18.71 -25.81 43.52
N THR A 37 18.38 -26.92 44.17
CA THR A 37 18.62 -28.27 43.64
C THR A 37 17.48 -28.82 42.83
N HIS A 38 16.40 -28.04 42.67
CA HIS A 38 15.22 -28.42 41.89
C HIS A 38 14.61 -29.76 42.30
N LEU A 39 14.68 -30.09 43.59
CA LEU A 39 14.09 -31.30 44.15
C LEU A 39 12.66 -31.02 44.61
N ALA A 40 11.75 -31.96 44.36
CA ALA A 40 10.38 -31.85 44.85
C ALA A 40 10.33 -31.95 46.39
N THR A 41 9.43 -31.17 47.01
CA THR A 41 9.15 -31.25 48.44
C THR A 41 8.12 -32.34 48.74
N GLY A 42 8.19 -32.95 49.91
CA GLY A 42 7.20 -33.94 50.37
C GLY A 42 7.75 -35.36 50.56
N THR A 43 6.83 -36.30 50.79
CA THR A 43 7.18 -37.72 51.00
C THR A 43 7.10 -38.48 49.70
N ALA A 44 8.19 -39.16 49.32
CA ALA A 44 8.24 -40.08 48.20
C ALA A 44 8.75 -41.44 48.67
N THR A 45 8.12 -42.52 48.20
CA THR A 45 8.68 -43.88 48.31
C THR A 45 9.36 -44.19 46.99
N ALA A 46 10.67 -44.03 46.91
CA ALA A 46 11.41 -44.24 45.68
C ALA A 46 12.79 -44.85 45.97
N ALA A 47 13.32 -45.61 45.01
CA ALA A 47 14.73 -46.04 45.05
C ALA A 47 15.65 -44.86 44.71
N ASN A 48 15.19 -43.92 43.88
CA ASN A 48 15.94 -42.74 43.45
C ASN A 48 15.03 -41.50 43.49
N ILE A 49 15.57 -40.35 43.89
CA ILE A 49 14.92 -39.04 43.76
C ILE A 49 15.77 -38.19 42.82
N LEU A 50 15.17 -37.74 41.72
CA LEU A 50 15.84 -36.96 40.69
C LEU A 50 15.34 -35.51 40.69
N ALA A 51 16.27 -34.56 40.57
CA ALA A 51 15.96 -33.16 40.36
C ALA A 51 15.19 -32.94 39.04
N SER A 52 14.32 -31.93 38.99
CA SER A 52 13.51 -31.64 37.80
C SER A 52 14.28 -30.99 36.63
N ARG A 53 15.56 -30.63 36.85
CA ARG A 53 16.50 -30.09 35.86
C ARG A 53 17.92 -30.06 36.46
N GLY A 54 18.91 -29.78 35.62
CA GLY A 54 20.31 -29.68 36.03
C GLY A 54 20.58 -28.58 37.08
N LEU A 55 21.53 -28.82 37.98
CA LEU A 55 22.02 -27.87 39.00
C LEU A 55 22.73 -26.66 38.37
N SER A 56 23.18 -26.80 37.12
CA SER A 56 23.78 -25.76 36.33
C SER A 56 23.21 -25.76 34.92
N THR A 57 22.98 -24.58 34.38
CA THR A 57 22.68 -24.36 32.96
C THR A 57 23.84 -23.62 32.31
N LEU A 58 23.94 -23.75 31.00
CA LEU A 58 24.87 -22.99 30.15
C LEU A 58 24.74 -21.49 30.44
N ASP A 59 25.88 -20.83 30.68
CA ASP A 59 25.92 -19.37 30.77
C ASP A 59 25.91 -18.76 29.38
N ARG A 60 24.76 -18.22 28.99
CA ARG A 60 24.53 -17.68 27.64
C ARG A 60 25.26 -16.37 27.36
N GLY A 61 25.81 -15.72 28.37
CA GLY A 61 26.56 -14.46 28.27
C GLY A 61 28.08 -14.65 28.22
N ALA A 62 28.58 -15.86 28.50
CA ALA A 62 29.99 -16.19 28.35
C ALA A 62 30.28 -16.68 26.91
N SER A 63 31.54 -16.53 26.49
CA SER A 63 32.02 -17.05 25.20
C SER A 63 31.89 -18.58 25.20
N ILE A 64 31.28 -19.13 24.14
CA ILE A 64 31.10 -20.58 23.96
C ILE A 64 32.43 -21.32 23.90
N GLU A 65 33.51 -20.68 23.44
CA GLU A 65 34.84 -21.29 23.42
C GLU A 65 35.51 -21.32 24.81
N ASP A 66 35.07 -20.48 25.75
CA ASP A 66 35.45 -20.59 27.16
C ASP A 66 34.51 -21.58 27.86
N ASN A 67 34.75 -22.86 27.57
CA ASN A 67 33.96 -23.99 28.06
C ASN A 67 33.65 -23.95 29.57
N VAL A 68 34.57 -23.43 30.38
CA VAL A 68 34.40 -23.33 31.83
C VAL A 68 33.49 -22.14 32.18
N ALA A 69 33.77 -20.96 31.62
CA ALA A 69 32.93 -19.78 31.87
C ALA A 69 31.50 -19.97 31.32
N ALA A 70 31.35 -20.59 30.15
CA ALA A 70 30.07 -20.94 29.54
C ALA A 70 29.35 -22.11 30.22
N ARG A 71 29.98 -22.80 31.17
CA ARG A 71 29.40 -23.93 31.91
C ARG A 71 28.89 -25.04 30.97
N LEU A 72 29.64 -25.30 29.91
CA LEU A 72 29.32 -26.33 28.92
C LEU A 72 29.51 -27.72 29.52
N GLN A 73 28.50 -28.57 29.37
CA GLN A 73 28.56 -29.97 29.82
C GLN A 73 29.48 -30.81 28.94
N THR A 74 29.40 -30.59 27.63
CA THR A 74 30.30 -31.14 26.63
C THR A 74 31.15 -29.99 26.08
N ALA A 75 32.46 -30.15 26.09
CA ALA A 75 33.35 -29.09 25.61
C ALA A 75 33.17 -28.86 24.10
N VAL A 76 33.03 -27.60 23.70
CA VAL A 76 33.06 -27.13 22.31
C VAL A 76 34.51 -26.96 21.87
N THR A 77 34.82 -27.48 20.69
CA THR A 77 36.11 -27.30 20.02
C THR A 77 36.25 -25.86 19.53
N ALA A 78 37.37 -25.20 19.83
CA ALA A 78 37.62 -23.84 19.34
C ALA A 78 37.64 -23.79 17.80
N GLY A 79 37.05 -22.75 17.21
CA GLY A 79 36.84 -22.61 15.77
C GLY A 79 35.74 -23.52 15.20
N SER A 80 34.77 -23.95 16.03
CA SER A 80 33.65 -24.75 15.51
C SER A 80 32.79 -23.96 14.54
N THR A 81 32.43 -24.58 13.43
CA THR A 81 31.50 -24.04 12.44
C THR A 81 30.40 -25.05 12.18
N PHE A 82 29.18 -24.58 11.97
CA PHE A 82 28.02 -25.44 11.78
C PHE A 82 27.05 -24.85 10.76
N THR A 83 26.22 -25.70 10.17
CA THR A 83 25.21 -25.33 9.19
C THR A 83 23.81 -25.63 9.72
N ILE A 84 22.90 -24.66 9.55
CA ILE A 84 21.46 -24.79 9.77
C ILE A 84 20.76 -24.33 8.49
N GLY A 85 19.90 -25.17 7.90
CA GLY A 85 19.28 -24.88 6.62
C GLY A 85 20.34 -24.79 5.52
N SER A 86 20.45 -23.63 4.87
CA SER A 86 21.52 -23.30 3.91
C SER A 86 22.51 -22.28 4.44
N ALA A 87 22.40 -21.87 5.70
CA ALA A 87 23.29 -20.90 6.35
C ALA A 87 24.39 -21.61 7.14
N SER A 88 25.62 -21.10 7.04
CA SER A 88 26.75 -21.53 7.87
C SER A 88 27.07 -20.46 8.92
N PHE A 89 27.43 -20.93 10.11
CA PHE A 89 27.69 -20.13 11.31
C PHE A 89 29.04 -20.52 11.92
N ASP A 90 29.63 -19.57 12.63
CA ASP A 90 30.92 -19.71 13.32
C ASP A 90 30.73 -19.29 14.78
N VAL A 91 31.22 -20.09 15.73
CA VAL A 91 31.11 -19.84 17.17
C VAL A 91 32.27 -19.00 17.73
N THR A 92 33.30 -18.71 16.94
CA THR A 92 34.57 -18.11 17.39
C THR A 92 34.33 -16.78 18.11
N GLY A 93 34.72 -16.73 19.39
CA GLY A 93 34.56 -15.55 20.25
C GLY A 93 33.12 -15.14 20.56
N LYS A 94 32.10 -15.95 20.20
CA LYS A 94 30.69 -15.61 20.38
C LYS A 94 30.08 -16.25 21.62
N THR A 95 29.07 -15.58 22.15
CA THR A 95 28.19 -16.08 23.20
C THR A 95 27.02 -16.85 22.61
N MET A 96 26.34 -17.68 23.43
CA MET A 96 25.10 -18.36 22.99
C MET A 96 24.02 -17.37 22.56
N ASN A 97 23.94 -16.21 23.23
CA ASN A 97 22.97 -15.17 22.88
C ASN A 97 23.22 -14.58 21.50
N GLU A 98 24.48 -14.36 21.12
CA GLU A 98 24.84 -13.89 19.79
C GLU A 98 24.56 -14.95 18.74
N ILE A 99 24.92 -16.21 18.98
CA ILE A 99 24.65 -17.31 18.05
C ILE A 99 23.15 -17.47 17.79
N ILE A 100 22.32 -17.48 18.83
CA ILE A 100 20.85 -17.54 18.68
C ILE A 100 20.33 -16.34 17.89
N SER A 101 20.88 -15.15 18.16
CA SER A 101 20.50 -13.94 17.44
C SER A 101 20.87 -14.02 15.96
N GLU A 102 22.06 -14.52 15.63
CA GLU A 102 22.51 -14.73 14.25
C GLU A 102 21.64 -15.75 13.51
N ILE A 103 21.31 -16.88 14.15
CA ILE A 103 20.41 -17.89 13.57
C ILE A 103 19.04 -17.27 13.28
N ASN A 104 18.46 -16.56 14.25
CA ASN A 104 17.14 -15.94 14.11
C ASN A 104 17.10 -14.84 13.04
N ASN A 105 18.20 -14.12 12.85
CA ASN A 105 18.34 -13.04 11.87
C ASN A 105 18.74 -13.54 10.47
N SER A 106 19.10 -14.82 10.32
CA SER A 106 19.42 -15.41 9.02
C SER A 106 18.15 -15.85 8.28
N SER A 107 17.93 -15.31 7.07
CA SER A 107 16.88 -15.81 6.16
C SER A 107 17.15 -17.23 5.70
N ASP A 108 18.43 -17.57 5.53
CA ASP A 108 18.88 -18.82 4.91
C ASP A 108 18.91 -19.98 5.91
N ALA A 109 18.76 -19.69 7.21
CA ALA A 109 18.63 -20.71 8.25
C ALA A 109 17.24 -21.35 8.27
N GLY A 110 16.19 -20.62 7.83
CA GLY A 110 14.82 -21.16 7.76
C GLY A 110 14.20 -21.56 9.11
N VAL A 111 14.79 -21.18 10.24
CA VAL A 111 14.34 -21.60 11.58
C VAL A 111 14.18 -20.42 12.54
N SER A 112 13.50 -20.69 13.65
CA SER A 112 13.54 -19.89 14.88
C SER A 112 14.29 -20.69 15.95
N ALA A 113 15.25 -20.05 16.61
CA ALA A 113 16.14 -20.64 17.61
C ALA A 113 15.88 -20.06 19.00
N GLN A 114 15.91 -20.93 20.02
CA GLN A 114 15.85 -20.56 21.43
C GLN A 114 16.65 -21.55 22.29
N PHE A 115 17.07 -21.12 23.48
CA PHE A 115 17.72 -22.02 24.44
C PHE A 115 16.77 -22.34 25.58
N ASN A 116 16.49 -23.63 25.78
CA ASN A 116 15.66 -24.13 26.85
C ASN A 116 16.54 -24.43 28.08
N VAL A 117 16.42 -23.60 29.11
CA VAL A 117 17.20 -23.74 30.36
C VAL A 117 16.79 -24.93 31.22
N VAL A 118 15.63 -25.54 30.95
CA VAL A 118 15.13 -26.70 31.70
C VAL A 118 15.81 -27.97 31.19
N THR A 119 15.82 -28.15 29.87
CA THR A 119 16.49 -29.26 29.19
C THR A 119 17.98 -29.00 28.93
N ASN A 120 18.43 -27.77 29.19
CA ASN A 120 19.77 -27.28 28.89
C ASN A 120 20.20 -27.50 27.42
N SER A 121 19.25 -27.30 26.50
CA SER A 121 19.42 -27.59 25.08
C SER A 121 19.06 -26.40 24.18
N LEU A 122 19.73 -26.30 23.04
CA LEU A 122 19.29 -25.44 21.93
C LEU A 122 18.08 -26.11 21.25
N GLU A 123 17.02 -25.34 21.01
CA GLU A 123 15.82 -25.77 20.31
C GLU A 123 15.64 -24.94 19.03
N LEU A 124 15.34 -25.63 17.94
CA LEU A 124 15.05 -25.02 16.64
C LEU A 124 13.66 -25.43 16.17
N VAL A 125 12.92 -24.47 15.62
CA VAL A 125 11.62 -24.70 14.99
C VAL A 125 11.68 -24.18 13.56
N SER A 126 11.35 -25.03 12.59
CA SER A 126 11.24 -24.64 11.18
C SER A 126 10.21 -23.52 11.02
N LYS A 127 10.54 -22.51 10.21
CA LYS A 127 9.58 -21.48 9.78
C LYS A 127 8.67 -22.02 8.67
N ASP A 128 9.14 -23.02 7.94
CA ASP A 128 8.35 -23.73 6.95
C ASP A 128 7.57 -24.88 7.59
N SER A 129 6.31 -25.02 7.20
CA SER A 129 5.44 -26.12 7.61
C SER A 129 5.64 -27.37 6.73
N GLY A 130 5.12 -28.50 7.20
CA GLY A 130 5.16 -29.77 6.50
C GLY A 130 6.15 -30.77 7.12
N THR A 131 6.45 -31.83 6.37
CA THR A 131 7.17 -33.01 6.88
C THR A 131 8.69 -32.94 6.79
N ASN A 132 9.26 -31.79 6.40
CA ASN A 132 10.70 -31.67 6.17
C ASN A 132 11.46 -31.53 7.48
N PHE A 133 12.61 -32.19 7.58
CA PHE A 133 13.58 -31.95 8.64
C PHE A 133 14.43 -30.71 8.32
N ILE A 134 14.92 -30.07 9.37
CA ILE A 134 15.91 -28.99 9.30
C ILE A 134 17.25 -29.61 8.91
N THR A 135 17.92 -29.05 7.90
CA THR A 135 19.29 -29.46 7.58
C THR A 135 20.22 -28.99 8.70
N LEU A 136 20.90 -29.93 9.36
CA LEU A 136 21.84 -29.67 10.45
C LEU A 136 23.17 -30.35 10.14
N SER A 137 24.29 -29.68 10.43
CA SER A 137 25.64 -30.24 10.30
C SER A 137 26.61 -29.49 11.20
N ASP A 138 27.45 -30.21 11.95
CA ASP A 138 28.69 -29.65 12.49
C ASP A 138 29.77 -29.80 11.40
N ASP A 139 30.13 -28.70 10.75
CA ASP A 139 31.07 -28.71 9.61
C ASP A 139 32.52 -28.81 10.10
N THR A 140 32.84 -28.09 11.18
CA THR A 140 34.10 -28.19 11.93
C THR A 140 33.77 -28.21 13.42
N GLY A 141 34.40 -29.09 14.18
CA GLY A 141 34.18 -29.19 15.62
C GLY A 141 32.92 -29.98 15.98
N ASN A 142 32.20 -29.54 17.03
CA ASN A 142 31.14 -30.33 17.67
C ASN A 142 30.09 -29.46 18.38
N PHE A 143 29.83 -28.26 17.87
CA PHE A 143 28.99 -27.29 18.58
C PHE A 143 27.55 -27.78 18.75
N LEU A 144 26.90 -28.28 17.68
CA LEU A 144 25.51 -28.72 17.73
C LEU A 144 25.32 -29.90 18.70
N GLU A 145 26.29 -30.82 18.76
CA GLU A 145 26.31 -31.90 19.75
C GLU A 145 26.49 -31.35 21.17
N ALA A 146 27.43 -30.42 21.36
CA ALA A 146 27.77 -29.90 22.67
C ALA A 146 26.63 -29.10 23.33
N VAL A 147 25.76 -28.48 22.52
CA VAL A 147 24.58 -27.75 22.98
C VAL A 147 23.31 -28.62 23.02
N GLY A 148 23.46 -29.93 22.84
CA GLY A 148 22.38 -30.90 22.95
C GLY A 148 21.32 -30.81 21.85
N LEU A 149 21.64 -30.20 20.70
CA LEU A 149 20.72 -30.14 19.56
C LEU A 149 20.72 -31.47 18.79
N ILE A 150 21.89 -32.10 18.65
CA ILE A 150 22.08 -33.40 18.00
C ILE A 150 22.79 -34.37 18.94
N ALA A 151 22.69 -35.66 18.70
CA ALA A 151 23.33 -36.69 19.53
C ALA A 151 24.35 -37.49 18.68
N ALA A 152 25.65 -37.39 18.98
CA ALA A 152 26.71 -38.14 18.31
C ALA A 152 26.69 -38.05 16.76
N GLY A 153 26.39 -36.85 16.24
CA GLY A 153 26.26 -36.60 14.80
C GLY A 153 24.94 -37.04 14.17
N ASP A 154 23.99 -37.59 14.94
CA ASP A 154 22.64 -37.88 14.45
C ASP A 154 21.80 -36.61 14.36
N THR A 155 21.61 -36.17 13.12
CA THR A 155 20.86 -34.98 12.77
C THR A 155 19.39 -35.28 12.50
N THR A 156 18.96 -36.54 12.48
CA THR A 156 17.61 -36.93 12.05
C THR A 156 16.74 -37.40 13.20
N THR A 157 17.25 -38.24 14.10
CA THR A 157 16.44 -38.77 15.23
C THR A 157 16.21 -37.74 16.34
N SER A 158 16.99 -36.67 16.34
CA SER A 158 16.83 -35.50 17.22
C SER A 158 15.68 -34.59 16.80
N GLN A 159 15.08 -34.82 15.62
CA GLN A 159 14.03 -33.96 15.07
C GLN A 159 12.66 -34.63 15.09
N THR A 160 11.64 -33.79 15.23
CA THR A 160 10.24 -34.19 15.02
C THR A 160 9.71 -33.45 13.79
N ALA A 161 9.34 -34.19 12.75
CA ALA A 161 8.77 -33.62 11.53
C ALA A 161 7.36 -33.08 11.80
N GLY A 162 6.99 -32.01 11.11
CA GLY A 162 5.61 -31.57 11.04
C GLY A 162 4.75 -32.53 10.21
N THR A 163 3.47 -32.19 10.08
CA THR A 163 2.50 -32.96 9.28
C THR A 163 2.02 -32.11 8.11
N ASN A 164 1.87 -32.73 6.94
CA ASN A 164 1.21 -32.08 5.82
C ASN A 164 -0.30 -31.98 6.07
N ALA A 165 -0.92 -30.90 5.57
CA ALA A 165 -2.36 -30.81 5.48
C ALA A 165 -2.89 -31.86 4.48
N GLU A 166 -4.02 -32.47 4.81
CA GLU A 166 -4.74 -33.41 3.95
C GLU A 166 -6.21 -33.00 3.86
N PHE A 167 -6.71 -32.85 2.63
CA PHE A 167 -8.11 -32.47 2.37
C PHE A 167 -8.59 -33.05 1.05
N GLN A 168 -9.90 -32.95 0.79
CA GLN A 168 -10.52 -33.41 -0.45
C GLN A 168 -11.39 -32.30 -1.03
N ILE A 169 -11.36 -32.15 -2.35
CA ILE A 169 -12.23 -31.24 -3.10
C ILE A 169 -13.23 -32.08 -3.90
N ASN A 170 -14.52 -31.78 -3.78
CA ASN A 170 -15.61 -32.40 -4.56
C ASN A 170 -15.65 -33.94 -4.53
N GLY A 171 -15.29 -34.55 -3.40
CA GLY A 171 -15.23 -36.01 -3.25
C GLY A 171 -14.16 -36.69 -4.10
N GLY A 172 -13.17 -35.92 -4.58
CA GLY A 172 -11.99 -36.43 -5.25
C GLY A 172 -11.00 -37.12 -4.30
N GLY A 173 -9.81 -37.44 -4.83
CA GLY A 173 -8.73 -38.03 -4.03
C GLY A 173 -8.20 -37.07 -2.96
N SER A 174 -7.47 -37.62 -1.98
CA SER A 174 -6.76 -36.81 -0.99
C SER A 174 -5.71 -35.92 -1.67
N ILE A 175 -5.77 -34.63 -1.34
CA ILE A 175 -4.80 -33.60 -1.71
C ILE A 175 -3.94 -33.32 -0.49
N PHE A 176 -2.63 -33.26 -0.70
CA PHE A 176 -1.66 -32.99 0.37
C PHE A 176 -0.97 -31.65 0.12
N SER A 177 -0.71 -30.91 1.20
CA SER A 177 0.05 -29.66 1.15
C SER A 177 0.98 -29.56 2.33
N SER A 178 2.20 -29.07 2.10
CA SER A 178 3.10 -28.69 3.19
C SER A 178 2.66 -27.39 3.89
N SER A 179 1.80 -26.58 3.25
CA SER A 179 1.27 -25.31 3.77
C SER A 179 -0.23 -25.39 4.06
N ASN A 180 -0.68 -24.61 5.04
CA ASN A 180 -2.11 -24.39 5.28
C ASN A 180 -2.71 -23.36 4.33
N SER A 181 -1.89 -22.55 3.65
CA SER A 181 -2.36 -21.72 2.53
C SER A 181 -2.11 -22.46 1.22
N VAL A 182 -3.17 -22.96 0.60
CA VAL A 182 -3.11 -23.78 -0.61
C VAL A 182 -3.62 -23.00 -1.81
N SER A 183 -2.73 -22.78 -2.77
CA SER A 183 -3.01 -22.01 -3.99
C SER A 183 -3.70 -22.84 -5.07
N GLU A 184 -4.05 -22.18 -6.17
CA GLU A 184 -4.68 -22.79 -7.36
C GLU A 184 -3.89 -23.97 -7.95
N SER A 185 -2.56 -23.99 -7.80
CA SER A 185 -1.73 -25.10 -8.30
C SER A 185 -1.90 -26.38 -7.49
N ILE A 186 -2.33 -26.27 -6.23
CA ILE A 186 -2.61 -27.39 -5.34
C ILE A 186 -4.09 -27.76 -5.40
N THR A 187 -4.98 -26.75 -5.35
CA THR A 187 -6.43 -26.98 -5.37
C THR A 187 -6.94 -27.41 -6.75
N GLY A 188 -6.23 -27.03 -7.82
CA GLY A 188 -6.66 -27.23 -9.21
C GLY A 188 -7.78 -26.28 -9.65
N ILE A 189 -8.17 -25.32 -8.80
CA ILE A 189 -9.23 -24.35 -9.09
C ILE A 189 -8.58 -23.00 -9.36
N THR A 190 -8.65 -22.55 -10.62
CA THR A 190 -8.07 -21.27 -11.05
C THR A 190 -8.63 -20.10 -10.24
N GLY A 191 -7.73 -19.24 -9.77
CA GLY A 191 -8.05 -18.04 -9.00
C GLY A 191 -8.41 -18.30 -7.54
N VAL A 192 -8.32 -19.54 -7.04
CA VAL A 192 -8.70 -19.88 -5.66
C VAL A 192 -7.48 -20.22 -4.82
N THR A 193 -7.35 -19.51 -3.71
CA THR A 193 -6.47 -19.88 -2.59
C THR A 193 -7.35 -20.22 -1.39
N LEU A 194 -7.09 -21.34 -0.73
CA LEU A 194 -7.78 -21.73 0.50
C LEU A 194 -6.81 -21.65 1.68
N ASP A 195 -7.24 -21.00 2.76
CA ASP A 195 -6.53 -21.03 4.03
C ASP A 195 -7.19 -22.04 4.97
N LEU A 196 -6.46 -23.13 5.24
CA LEU A 196 -6.89 -24.23 6.07
C LEU A 196 -6.69 -23.88 7.55
N VAL A 197 -7.79 -23.79 8.29
CA VAL A 197 -7.76 -23.35 9.69
C VAL A 197 -7.73 -24.51 10.67
N SER A 198 -8.60 -25.51 10.46
CA SER A 198 -8.76 -26.63 11.39
C SER A 198 -9.24 -27.89 10.69
N ALA A 199 -8.68 -29.04 11.06
CA ALA A 199 -9.10 -30.33 10.53
C ALA A 199 -10.45 -30.75 11.14
N SER A 200 -11.40 -31.15 10.29
CA SER A 200 -12.68 -31.74 10.70
C SER A 200 -13.01 -32.97 9.83
N PRO A 201 -12.37 -34.13 10.09
CA PRO A 201 -12.56 -35.33 9.28
C PRO A 201 -14.04 -35.74 9.17
N GLY A 202 -14.48 -36.05 7.95
CA GLY A 202 -15.87 -36.46 7.67
C GLY A 202 -16.90 -35.33 7.60
N THR A 203 -16.49 -34.08 7.84
CA THR A 203 -17.35 -32.90 7.65
C THR A 203 -17.11 -32.30 6.27
N GLN A 204 -18.18 -32.02 5.53
CA GLN A 204 -18.10 -31.30 4.25
C GLN A 204 -18.32 -29.81 4.50
N VAL A 205 -17.46 -28.98 3.90
CA VAL A 205 -17.62 -27.53 3.86
C VAL A 205 -17.99 -27.15 2.44
N GLU A 206 -19.12 -26.47 2.27
CA GLU A 206 -19.57 -25.96 0.98
C GLU A 206 -18.97 -24.56 0.74
N ILE A 207 -18.28 -24.39 -0.38
CA ILE A 207 -17.72 -23.10 -0.81
C ILE A 207 -18.37 -22.75 -2.14
N ASN A 208 -19.12 -21.65 -2.15
CA ASN A 208 -19.75 -21.12 -3.35
C ASN A 208 -18.90 -19.98 -3.92
N ILE A 209 -18.40 -20.18 -5.14
CA ILE A 209 -17.59 -19.19 -5.86
C ILE A 209 -18.51 -18.45 -6.81
N ASN A 210 -18.77 -17.19 -6.49
CA ASN A 210 -19.59 -16.30 -7.30
C ASN A 210 -18.73 -15.21 -7.90
N ARG A 211 -19.15 -14.66 -9.04
CA ARG A 211 -18.53 -13.47 -9.60
C ARG A 211 -18.78 -12.29 -8.67
N ASP A 212 -17.71 -11.62 -8.24
CA ASP A 212 -17.82 -10.34 -7.55
C ASP A 212 -17.99 -9.22 -8.58
N ILE A 213 -19.11 -8.53 -8.48
CA ILE A 213 -19.52 -7.45 -9.39
C ILE A 213 -19.58 -6.10 -8.68
N GLU A 214 -19.39 -6.06 -7.36
CA GLU A 214 -19.45 -4.83 -6.58
C GLU A 214 -18.37 -3.81 -7.00
N PRO A 215 -17.09 -4.20 -7.20
CA PRO A 215 -16.07 -3.26 -7.68
C PRO A 215 -16.38 -2.66 -9.05
N LEU A 216 -17.07 -3.42 -9.91
CA LEU A 216 -17.50 -2.94 -11.22
C LEU A 216 -18.62 -1.91 -11.10
N LYS A 217 -19.60 -2.14 -10.22
CA LYS A 217 -20.66 -1.17 -9.93
C LYS A 217 -20.10 0.12 -9.35
N GLU A 218 -19.14 0.02 -8.44
CA GLU A 218 -18.44 1.18 -7.86
C GLU A 218 -17.75 1.99 -8.96
N SER A 219 -16.98 1.34 -9.84
CA SER A 219 -16.31 1.99 -10.98
C SER A 219 -17.29 2.71 -11.92
N ILE A 220 -18.46 2.10 -12.19
CA ILE A 220 -19.50 2.74 -13.02
C ILE A 220 -20.13 3.94 -12.31
N ASN A 221 -20.38 3.85 -11.00
CA ASN A 221 -20.89 4.97 -10.21
C ASN A 221 -19.90 6.15 -10.18
N GLU A 222 -18.61 5.88 -10.01
CA GLU A 222 -17.57 6.91 -10.08
C GLU A 222 -17.51 7.57 -11.46
N PHE A 223 -17.57 6.78 -12.53
CA PHE A 223 -17.67 7.29 -13.89
C PHE A 223 -18.89 8.21 -14.08
N ILE A 224 -20.07 7.78 -13.63
CA ILE A 224 -21.31 8.55 -13.73
C ILE A 224 -21.20 9.86 -12.93
N ALA A 225 -20.61 9.81 -11.73
CA ALA A 225 -20.35 11.00 -10.92
C ALA A 225 -19.42 11.99 -11.64
N GLY A 226 -18.30 11.50 -12.20
CA GLY A 226 -17.37 12.31 -12.97
C GLY A 226 -18.01 12.94 -14.21
N TYR A 227 -18.73 12.15 -15.00
CA TYR A 227 -19.49 12.65 -16.16
C TYR A 227 -20.49 13.75 -15.76
N ASN A 228 -21.30 13.48 -14.73
CA ASN A 228 -22.32 14.42 -14.26
C ASN A 228 -21.70 15.71 -13.76
N ALA A 229 -20.57 15.64 -13.02
CA ALA A 229 -19.86 16.81 -12.55
C ALA A 229 -19.35 17.70 -13.70
N VAL A 230 -18.80 17.10 -14.76
CA VAL A 230 -18.36 17.84 -15.96
C VAL A 230 -19.54 18.49 -16.67
N VAL A 231 -20.64 17.75 -16.85
CA VAL A 231 -21.86 18.29 -17.47
C VAL A 231 -22.44 19.45 -16.66
N ASP A 232 -22.56 19.28 -15.35
CA ASP A 232 -23.08 20.31 -14.43
C ASP A 232 -22.19 21.56 -14.47
N PHE A 233 -20.87 21.39 -14.44
CA PHE A 233 -19.92 22.49 -14.51
C PHE A 233 -20.05 23.28 -15.82
N ILE A 234 -20.13 22.59 -16.97
CA ILE A 234 -20.32 23.26 -18.26
C ILE A 234 -21.67 23.99 -18.29
N GLU A 235 -22.74 23.37 -17.81
CA GLU A 235 -24.07 24.00 -17.77
C GLU A 235 -24.08 25.24 -16.90
N GLN A 236 -23.46 25.19 -15.71
CA GLN A 236 -23.35 26.32 -14.80
C GLN A 236 -22.53 27.47 -15.40
N GLU A 237 -21.37 27.19 -15.98
CA GLU A 237 -20.46 28.23 -16.48
C GLU A 237 -20.91 28.85 -17.81
N THR A 238 -21.79 28.19 -18.55
CA THR A 238 -22.25 28.65 -19.88
C THR A 238 -23.70 29.11 -19.91
N ASP A 239 -24.41 29.07 -18.78
CA ASP A 239 -25.81 29.48 -18.67
C ASP A 239 -26.00 30.97 -18.95
N SER A 240 -26.63 31.27 -20.09
CA SER A 240 -26.94 32.64 -20.51
C SER A 240 -27.94 33.40 -19.63
N THR A 241 -28.61 32.72 -18.72
CA THR A 241 -29.56 33.31 -17.78
C THR A 241 -28.97 33.60 -16.41
N SER A 242 -27.77 33.09 -16.14
CA SER A 242 -27.07 33.26 -14.87
C SER A 242 -26.07 34.41 -14.91
N GLU A 243 -26.20 35.36 -13.99
CA GLU A 243 -25.22 36.45 -13.83
C GLU A 243 -23.87 35.96 -13.27
N SER A 244 -23.82 34.74 -12.74
CA SER A 244 -22.60 34.12 -12.20
C SER A 244 -21.84 33.27 -13.24
N ALA A 245 -22.38 33.08 -14.44
CA ALA A 245 -21.76 32.27 -15.48
C ALA A 245 -20.62 33.02 -16.17
N THR A 246 -19.37 32.59 -15.93
CA THR A 246 -18.16 33.27 -16.41
C THR A 246 -17.95 33.07 -17.91
N LEU A 247 -18.39 31.92 -18.44
CA LEU A 247 -18.19 31.48 -19.83
C LEU A 247 -19.51 31.45 -20.60
N THR A 248 -20.41 32.39 -20.27
CA THR A 248 -21.74 32.50 -20.88
C THR A 248 -21.68 32.37 -22.40
N GLY A 249 -22.37 31.36 -22.95
CA GLY A 249 -22.47 31.15 -24.39
C GLY A 249 -21.19 30.69 -25.10
N GLU A 250 -20.17 30.19 -24.38
CA GLU A 250 -18.95 29.66 -25.00
C GLU A 250 -19.30 28.42 -25.86
N PRO A 251 -19.16 28.50 -27.20
CA PRO A 251 -19.67 27.48 -28.11
C PRO A 251 -18.81 26.20 -28.13
N GLY A 252 -17.55 26.28 -27.71
CA GLY A 252 -16.64 25.13 -27.64
C GLY A 252 -17.03 24.16 -26.53
N LEU A 253 -17.29 24.66 -25.32
CA LEU A 253 -17.76 23.87 -24.18
C LEU A 253 -19.11 23.21 -24.47
N GLN A 254 -20.03 23.93 -25.13
CA GLN A 254 -21.32 23.36 -25.53
C GLN A 254 -21.17 22.26 -26.59
N ARG A 255 -20.23 22.40 -27.54
CA ARG A 255 -19.88 21.34 -28.50
C ARG A 255 -19.25 20.14 -27.81
N PHE A 256 -18.31 20.37 -26.89
CA PHE A 256 -17.65 19.33 -26.12
C PHE A 256 -18.65 18.53 -25.29
N LYS A 257 -19.54 19.21 -24.54
CA LYS A 257 -20.67 18.59 -23.83
C LYS A 257 -21.55 17.75 -24.76
N SER A 258 -21.88 18.29 -25.94
CA SER A 258 -22.71 17.57 -26.92
C SER A 258 -21.99 16.34 -27.48
N GLN A 259 -20.68 16.41 -27.68
CA GLN A 259 -19.85 15.31 -28.18
C GLN A 259 -19.77 14.16 -27.17
N ILE A 260 -19.45 14.45 -25.91
CA ILE A 260 -19.41 13.41 -24.87
C ILE A 260 -20.79 12.79 -24.64
N ARG A 261 -21.86 13.62 -24.67
CA ARG A 261 -23.25 13.15 -24.56
C ARG A 261 -23.64 12.25 -25.74
N GLN A 262 -23.29 12.65 -26.95
CA GLN A 262 -23.57 11.85 -28.14
C GLN A 262 -22.87 10.50 -28.06
N LEU A 263 -21.62 10.46 -27.58
CA LEU A 263 -20.88 9.22 -27.45
C LEU A 263 -21.50 8.27 -26.42
N VAL A 264 -21.82 8.74 -25.21
CA VAL A 264 -22.41 7.87 -24.16
C VAL A 264 -23.84 7.40 -24.50
N THR A 265 -24.51 8.06 -25.44
CA THR A 265 -25.83 7.64 -25.96
C THR A 265 -25.74 6.96 -27.33
N SER A 266 -24.54 6.81 -27.89
CA SER A 266 -24.34 6.19 -29.19
C SER A 266 -24.42 4.66 -29.12
N GLY A 267 -24.61 4.05 -30.29
CA GLY A 267 -24.49 2.60 -30.44
C GLY A 267 -23.09 2.20 -30.90
N VAL A 268 -22.59 1.06 -30.42
CA VAL A 268 -21.36 0.41 -30.89
C VAL A 268 -21.73 -0.61 -31.97
N SER A 269 -21.09 -0.48 -33.14
CA SER A 269 -21.29 -1.39 -34.27
C SER A 269 -20.56 -2.71 -34.05
N GLY A 270 -21.11 -3.80 -34.60
CA GLY A 270 -20.56 -5.15 -34.45
C GLY A 270 -21.11 -5.95 -33.26
N LEU A 271 -21.90 -5.30 -32.39
CA LEU A 271 -22.63 -5.93 -31.29
C LEU A 271 -24.06 -6.27 -31.73
N THR A 272 -24.68 -7.26 -31.08
CA THR A 272 -25.98 -7.84 -31.49
C THR A 272 -27.05 -7.81 -30.40
N GLN A 273 -26.67 -7.93 -29.13
CA GLN A 273 -27.52 -7.95 -27.96
C GLN A 273 -27.45 -6.61 -27.20
N PHE A 274 -26.24 -6.18 -26.84
CA PHE A 274 -26.00 -4.93 -26.10
C PHE A 274 -25.20 -3.97 -26.97
N THR A 275 -25.91 -3.14 -27.71
CA THR A 275 -25.33 -2.17 -28.65
C THR A 275 -25.13 -0.77 -28.04
N SER A 276 -25.72 -0.47 -26.88
CA SER A 276 -25.69 0.88 -26.30
C SER A 276 -25.75 0.86 -24.77
N LEU A 277 -25.16 1.87 -24.11
CA LEU A 277 -25.15 1.98 -22.63
C LEU A 277 -26.55 1.91 -21.99
N PRO A 278 -27.62 2.48 -22.58
CA PRO A 278 -28.95 2.38 -21.99
C PRO A 278 -29.48 0.94 -21.89
N GLN A 279 -29.03 0.03 -22.75
CA GLN A 279 -29.43 -1.39 -22.71
C GLN A 279 -28.79 -2.15 -21.55
N ILE A 280 -27.73 -1.60 -20.95
CA ILE A 280 -27.04 -2.16 -19.78
C ILE A 280 -27.29 -1.34 -18.52
N GLY A 281 -28.33 -0.49 -18.50
CA GLY A 281 -28.71 0.28 -17.31
C GLY A 281 -28.00 1.62 -17.12
N ILE A 282 -27.16 2.08 -18.06
CA ILE A 282 -26.51 3.40 -17.99
C ILE A 282 -27.21 4.33 -18.99
N SER A 283 -28.02 5.26 -18.50
CA SER A 283 -28.91 6.05 -19.36
C SER A 283 -28.96 7.53 -18.94
N THR A 284 -29.61 8.38 -19.74
CA THR A 284 -29.80 9.81 -19.44
C THR A 284 -31.16 10.12 -18.77
N GLY A 285 -31.76 9.10 -18.16
CA GLY A 285 -33.13 9.08 -17.66
C GLY A 285 -33.93 7.89 -18.23
N ALA A 286 -35.17 7.70 -17.76
CA ALA A 286 -35.97 6.56 -18.18
C ALA A 286 -36.23 6.55 -19.69
N ILE A 287 -36.33 5.35 -20.27
CA ILE A 287 -36.67 5.16 -21.68
C ILE A 287 -38.10 5.67 -21.91
N GLY A 288 -38.29 6.60 -22.86
CA GLY A 288 -39.61 7.08 -23.27
C GLY A 288 -40.15 8.31 -22.52
N ILE A 289 -39.34 8.97 -21.68
CA ILE A 289 -39.71 10.31 -21.19
C ILE A 289 -39.54 11.29 -22.37
N GLY A 290 -40.58 12.05 -22.70
CA GLY A 290 -40.58 12.99 -23.82
C GLY A 290 -39.38 13.94 -23.82
N THR A 291 -39.03 14.48 -24.99
CA THR A 291 -37.85 15.32 -25.25
C THR A 291 -37.63 16.49 -24.29
N SER A 292 -38.66 16.94 -23.56
CA SER A 292 -38.59 17.98 -22.54
C SER A 292 -38.02 17.55 -21.18
N ALA A 293 -37.79 16.25 -20.95
CA ALA A 293 -37.30 15.71 -19.67
C ALA A 293 -35.98 14.93 -19.82
N VAL A 294 -35.35 14.96 -21.00
CA VAL A 294 -34.04 14.33 -21.22
C VAL A 294 -33.00 15.17 -20.49
N THR A 295 -32.54 14.67 -19.35
CA THR A 295 -31.47 15.32 -18.61
C THR A 295 -30.14 15.11 -19.33
N SER A 296 -29.23 16.08 -19.28
CA SER A 296 -27.85 15.89 -19.76
C SER A 296 -27.04 14.95 -18.85
N ARG A 297 -27.63 14.47 -17.76
CA ARG A 297 -27.01 13.66 -16.71
C ARG A 297 -27.18 12.16 -16.98
N LEU A 298 -26.22 11.36 -16.56
CA LEU A 298 -26.31 9.91 -16.51
C LEU A 298 -26.89 9.41 -15.18
N THR A 299 -27.60 8.29 -15.27
CA THR A 299 -28.17 7.51 -14.16
C THR A 299 -27.80 6.05 -14.31
N PHE A 300 -27.69 5.34 -13.19
CA PHE A 300 -27.34 3.92 -13.14
C PHE A 300 -28.50 3.07 -12.62
N ASP A 301 -28.90 2.08 -13.41
CA ASP A 301 -29.77 0.98 -12.98
C ASP A 301 -28.89 -0.25 -12.73
N GLU A 302 -28.51 -0.46 -11.46
CA GLU A 302 -27.68 -1.59 -11.05
C GLU A 302 -28.31 -2.93 -11.42
N ALA A 303 -29.63 -3.09 -11.26
CA ALA A 303 -30.30 -4.36 -11.54
C ALA A 303 -30.29 -4.68 -13.04
N ALA A 304 -30.46 -3.68 -13.91
CA ALA A 304 -30.36 -3.86 -15.35
C ALA A 304 -28.91 -4.20 -15.78
N PHE A 305 -27.92 -3.58 -15.14
CA PHE A 305 -26.51 -3.88 -15.40
C PHE A 305 -26.13 -5.29 -14.96
N GLU A 306 -26.55 -5.70 -13.77
CA GLU A 306 -26.37 -7.06 -13.25
C GLU A 306 -27.01 -8.10 -14.17
N ALA A 307 -28.23 -7.85 -14.64
CA ALA A 307 -28.92 -8.73 -15.58
C ALA A 307 -28.16 -8.84 -16.91
N ALA A 308 -27.71 -7.72 -17.48
CA ALA A 308 -26.95 -7.72 -18.73
C ALA A 308 -25.62 -8.48 -18.60
N LEU A 309 -24.94 -8.32 -17.45
CA LEU A 309 -23.67 -8.96 -17.16
C LEU A 309 -23.81 -10.48 -16.95
N ALA A 310 -24.90 -10.91 -16.35
CA ALA A 310 -25.25 -12.33 -16.19
C ALA A 310 -25.67 -12.97 -17.52
N GLU A 311 -26.30 -12.21 -18.41
CA GLU A 311 -26.76 -12.70 -19.71
C GLU A 311 -25.61 -12.84 -20.73
N ASN A 312 -24.76 -11.81 -20.87
CA ASN A 312 -23.63 -11.83 -21.80
C ASN A 312 -22.51 -10.86 -21.39
N SER A 313 -21.60 -11.31 -20.53
CA SER A 313 -20.52 -10.48 -20.02
C SER A 313 -19.52 -10.02 -21.08
N THR A 314 -19.26 -10.84 -22.09
CA THR A 314 -18.32 -10.50 -23.17
C THR A 314 -18.83 -9.31 -23.98
N GLU A 315 -20.14 -9.25 -24.23
CA GLU A 315 -20.72 -8.17 -25.01
C GLU A 315 -20.82 -6.86 -24.21
N VAL A 316 -21.06 -6.94 -22.89
CA VAL A 316 -20.94 -5.78 -21.98
C VAL A 316 -19.50 -5.24 -21.96
N GLU A 317 -18.50 -6.13 -21.95
CA GLU A 317 -17.09 -5.74 -22.02
C GLU A 317 -16.74 -5.07 -23.36
N GLU A 318 -17.14 -5.64 -24.49
CA GLU A 318 -16.89 -5.04 -25.81
C GLU A 318 -17.60 -3.68 -25.99
N LEU A 319 -18.84 -3.55 -25.49
CA LEU A 319 -19.59 -2.29 -25.51
C LEU A 319 -18.88 -1.19 -24.71
N THR A 320 -18.31 -1.55 -23.56
CA THR A 320 -17.73 -0.57 -22.63
C THR A 320 -16.26 -0.29 -22.95
N ARG A 321 -15.42 -1.33 -23.02
CA ARG A 321 -13.96 -1.27 -23.10
C ARG A 321 -13.35 -1.95 -24.34
N GLY A 322 -14.17 -2.45 -25.26
CA GLY A 322 -13.68 -2.99 -26.53
C GLY A 322 -12.94 -1.94 -27.36
N THR A 323 -12.37 -2.35 -28.50
CA THR A 323 -11.65 -1.44 -29.41
C THR A 323 -12.51 -0.25 -29.85
N ASN A 324 -13.80 -0.47 -30.07
CA ASN A 324 -14.79 0.57 -30.37
C ASN A 324 -15.71 0.84 -29.16
N GLY A 325 -15.29 0.44 -27.95
CA GLY A 325 -16.05 0.60 -26.73
C GLY A 325 -16.27 2.08 -26.40
N ILE A 326 -17.37 2.37 -25.72
CA ILE A 326 -17.79 3.74 -25.42
C ILE A 326 -16.81 4.42 -24.47
N PHE A 327 -16.26 3.71 -23.48
CA PHE A 327 -15.28 4.28 -22.56
C PHE A 327 -13.91 4.49 -23.23
N THR A 328 -13.47 3.57 -24.08
CA THR A 328 -12.24 3.72 -24.89
C THR A 328 -12.30 4.95 -25.79
N GLN A 329 -13.44 5.15 -26.47
CA GLN A 329 -13.64 6.33 -27.31
C GLN A 329 -13.75 7.61 -26.48
N LEU A 330 -14.32 7.52 -25.27
CA LEU A 330 -14.46 8.68 -24.40
C LEU A 330 -13.10 9.11 -23.87
N GLU A 331 -12.27 8.17 -23.42
CA GLU A 331 -10.89 8.40 -23.03
C GLU A 331 -10.13 9.13 -24.14
N ALA A 332 -10.20 8.66 -25.38
CA ALA A 332 -9.58 9.35 -26.51
C ALA A 332 -10.08 10.80 -26.72
N ILE A 333 -11.38 11.07 -26.50
CA ILE A 333 -11.92 12.44 -26.59
C ILE A 333 -11.40 13.30 -25.44
N LEU A 334 -11.36 12.76 -24.23
CA LEU A 334 -10.89 13.46 -23.04
C LEU A 334 -9.41 13.78 -23.16
N ASP A 335 -8.59 12.81 -23.54
CA ASP A 335 -7.15 12.98 -23.78
C ASP A 335 -6.93 14.12 -24.76
N ASN A 336 -7.49 14.01 -25.97
CA ASN A 336 -7.37 15.06 -26.99
C ASN A 336 -7.86 16.44 -26.54
N ALA A 337 -8.81 16.52 -25.60
CA ALA A 337 -9.27 17.80 -25.08
C ALA A 337 -8.27 18.43 -24.11
N VAL A 338 -7.61 17.62 -23.27
CA VAL A 338 -6.67 18.05 -22.23
C VAL A 338 -5.20 18.03 -22.65
N LEU A 339 -4.87 17.52 -23.84
CA LEU A 339 -3.52 17.56 -24.40
C LEU A 339 -2.96 18.99 -24.35
N ASP A 340 -1.76 19.13 -23.81
CA ASP A 340 -0.98 20.36 -23.73
C ASP A 340 0.50 20.00 -23.93
N GLU A 341 1.04 20.30 -25.12
CA GLU A 341 2.44 20.02 -25.47
C GLU A 341 3.35 21.26 -25.30
N GLY A 342 2.84 22.36 -24.75
CA GLY A 342 3.62 23.51 -24.26
C GLY A 342 4.35 24.38 -25.30
N ASP A 343 4.64 23.88 -26.50
CA ASP A 343 5.29 24.63 -27.59
C ASP A 343 4.98 24.09 -29.00
N ASP A 344 4.04 23.13 -29.14
CA ASP A 344 3.75 22.48 -30.41
C ASP A 344 2.34 22.79 -30.95
N THR A 345 2.17 22.71 -32.27
CA THR A 345 0.91 23.07 -32.95
C THR A 345 -0.29 22.13 -32.70
N LEU A 346 -0.15 21.20 -31.76
CA LEU A 346 -1.09 20.09 -31.48
C LEU A 346 -1.73 20.20 -30.08
N ASP A 347 -1.92 21.43 -29.58
CA ASP A 347 -2.68 21.67 -28.37
C ASP A 347 -4.11 21.13 -28.46
N GLY A 348 -4.55 20.50 -27.38
CA GLY A 348 -5.93 20.10 -27.18
C GLY A 348 -6.87 21.29 -27.06
N PHE A 349 -8.17 21.01 -27.00
CA PHE A 349 -9.21 22.04 -26.98
C PHE A 349 -8.98 23.12 -25.90
N PHE A 350 -8.62 22.72 -24.68
CA PHE A 350 -8.46 23.66 -23.56
C PHE A 350 -7.19 24.50 -23.67
N ALA A 351 -6.04 23.90 -23.97
CA ALA A 351 -4.77 24.61 -24.15
C ALA A 351 -4.85 25.60 -25.32
N ALA A 352 -5.42 25.19 -26.46
CA ALA A 352 -5.61 26.07 -27.62
C ALA A 352 -6.50 27.28 -27.29
N LYS A 353 -7.51 27.11 -26.43
CA LYS A 353 -8.39 28.19 -25.97
C LYS A 353 -7.68 29.15 -25.03
N ASP A 354 -6.90 28.64 -24.07
CA ASP A 354 -6.10 29.47 -23.17
C ASP A 354 -5.11 30.33 -23.97
N ASN A 355 -4.36 29.71 -24.89
CA ASN A 355 -3.41 30.40 -25.76
C ASN A 355 -4.06 31.52 -26.60
N ALA A 356 -5.26 31.29 -27.14
CA ALA A 356 -6.01 32.32 -27.88
C ALA A 356 -6.45 33.50 -26.99
N ILE A 357 -6.85 33.23 -25.75
CA ILE A 357 -7.22 34.26 -24.77
C ILE A 357 -5.98 35.05 -24.35
N GLN A 358 -4.85 34.39 -24.06
CA GLN A 358 -3.58 35.04 -23.73
C GLN A 358 -3.09 35.96 -24.86
N ALA A 359 -3.19 35.52 -26.12
CA ALA A 359 -2.85 36.36 -27.27
C ALA A 359 -3.74 37.61 -27.37
N THR A 360 -5.03 37.47 -27.03
CA THR A 360 -5.97 38.59 -27.00
C THR A 360 -5.64 39.57 -25.88
N ILE A 361 -5.34 39.07 -24.67
CA ILE A 361 -4.88 39.88 -23.53
C ILE A 361 -3.65 40.69 -23.93
N LYS A 362 -2.64 40.03 -24.51
CA LYS A 362 -1.41 40.69 -24.97
C LYS A 362 -1.68 41.80 -26.00
N SER A 363 -2.58 41.56 -26.95
CA SER A 363 -2.94 42.56 -27.96
C SER A 363 -3.65 43.77 -27.34
N LEU A 364 -4.49 43.54 -26.32
CA LEU A 364 -5.17 44.60 -25.58
C LEU A 364 -4.17 45.40 -24.73
N ASP A 365 -3.24 44.75 -24.04
CA ASP A 365 -2.18 45.40 -23.27
C ASP A 365 -1.33 46.31 -24.17
N ASP A 366 -0.93 45.81 -25.33
CA ASP A 366 -0.21 46.59 -26.33
C ASP A 366 -1.03 47.79 -26.84
N ALA A 367 -2.35 47.65 -26.97
CA ALA A 367 -3.24 48.74 -27.38
C ALA A 367 -3.38 49.81 -26.30
N ILE A 368 -3.48 49.40 -25.03
CA ILE A 368 -3.52 50.28 -23.86
C ILE A 368 -2.22 51.08 -23.78
N ALA A 369 -1.06 50.43 -23.88
CA ALA A 369 0.25 51.08 -23.82
C ALA A 369 0.41 52.17 -24.90
N ARG A 370 0.01 51.88 -26.15
CA ARG A 370 -0.01 52.89 -27.24
C ARG A 370 -1.00 54.03 -26.97
N GLY A 371 -2.13 53.73 -26.33
CA GLY A 371 -3.13 54.72 -25.93
C GLY A 371 -2.57 55.70 -24.89
N GLU A 372 -1.91 55.18 -23.86
CA GLU A 372 -1.25 55.95 -22.81
C GLU A 372 -0.15 56.86 -23.38
N GLU A 373 0.67 56.35 -24.30
CA GLU A 373 1.70 57.15 -24.97
C GLU A 373 1.11 58.34 -25.76
N ARG A 374 -0.01 58.12 -26.46
CA ARG A 374 -0.73 59.18 -27.18
C ARG A 374 -1.31 60.23 -26.21
N LEU A 375 -1.86 59.79 -25.09
CA LEU A 375 -2.38 60.70 -24.05
C LEU A 375 -1.25 61.54 -23.44
N ALA A 376 -0.11 60.94 -23.11
CA ALA A 376 1.07 61.65 -22.60
C ALA A 376 1.61 62.68 -23.60
N THR A 377 1.65 62.32 -24.88
CA THR A 377 2.06 63.24 -25.97
C THR A 377 1.08 64.41 -26.09
N ARG A 378 -0.23 64.14 -26.03
CA ARG A 378 -1.27 65.17 -26.10
C ARG A 378 -1.21 66.11 -24.89
N GLU A 379 -1.03 65.57 -23.69
CA GLU A 379 -0.83 66.37 -22.47
C GLU A 379 0.37 67.29 -22.62
N THR A 380 1.51 66.77 -23.09
CA THR A 380 2.71 67.57 -23.33
C THR A 380 2.48 68.69 -24.34
N ALA A 381 1.77 68.41 -25.43
CA ALA A 381 1.43 69.42 -26.43
C ALA A 381 0.50 70.51 -25.87
N LEU A 382 -0.52 70.13 -25.09
CA LEU A 382 -1.42 71.06 -24.43
C LEU A 382 -0.68 71.93 -23.42
N ARG A 383 0.20 71.35 -22.59
CA ARG A 383 1.04 72.09 -21.64
C ARG A 383 1.88 73.15 -22.37
N ARG A 384 2.54 72.80 -23.49
CA ARG A 384 3.29 73.78 -24.31
C ARG A 384 2.40 74.89 -24.86
N GLN A 385 1.20 74.56 -25.35
CA GLN A 385 0.25 75.56 -25.85
C GLN A 385 -0.19 76.52 -24.74
N PHE A 386 -0.50 76.00 -23.55
CA PHE A 386 -0.85 76.82 -22.39
C PHE A 386 0.30 77.74 -21.97
N THR A 387 1.52 77.24 -21.84
CA THR A 387 2.69 78.08 -21.51
C THR A 387 2.95 79.16 -22.57
N PHE A 388 2.76 78.84 -23.85
CA PHE A 388 2.89 79.84 -24.93
C PHE A 388 1.80 80.90 -24.86
N MET A 389 0.54 80.51 -24.61
CA MET A 389 -0.58 81.44 -24.43
C MET A 389 -0.36 82.35 -23.22
N GLU A 390 0.15 81.83 -22.09
CA GLU A 390 0.52 82.64 -20.92
C GLU A 390 1.60 83.68 -21.26
N SER A 391 2.63 83.28 -22.03
CA SER A 391 3.67 84.21 -22.49
C SER A 391 3.13 85.29 -23.43
N LEU A 392 2.20 84.94 -24.34
CA LEU A 392 1.52 85.92 -25.20
C LEU A 392 0.65 86.88 -24.40
N ILE A 393 -0.12 86.38 -23.42
CA ILE A 393 -0.93 87.23 -22.54
C ILE A 393 -0.04 88.16 -21.73
N SER A 394 1.07 87.67 -21.16
CA SER A 394 2.05 88.49 -20.46
C SER A 394 2.63 89.58 -21.37
N ASN A 395 2.94 89.25 -22.63
CA ASN A 395 3.41 90.24 -23.61
C ASN A 395 2.31 91.26 -23.98
N PHE A 396 1.07 90.83 -24.17
CA PHE A 396 -0.05 91.75 -24.44
C PHE A 396 -0.36 92.65 -23.25
N GLN A 397 -0.29 92.15 -22.02
CA GLN A 397 -0.40 92.97 -20.82
C GLN A 397 0.73 93.99 -20.73
N ALA A 398 1.98 93.58 -21.03
CA ALA A 398 3.12 94.51 -21.08
C ALA A 398 2.94 95.58 -22.17
N GLN A 399 2.44 95.22 -23.36
CA GLN A 399 2.13 96.17 -24.43
C GLN A 399 0.96 97.10 -24.07
N GLY A 400 -0.11 96.58 -23.47
CA GLY A 400 -1.23 97.37 -22.98
C GLY A 400 -0.82 98.37 -21.91
N ASN A 401 0.04 97.96 -20.98
CA ASN A 401 0.63 98.86 -19.98
C ASN A 401 1.52 99.94 -20.62
N ALA A 402 2.34 99.59 -21.63
CA ALA A 402 3.15 100.55 -22.37
C ALA A 402 2.29 101.57 -23.15
N LEU A 403 1.22 101.10 -23.80
CA LEU A 403 0.27 101.96 -24.52
C LEU A 403 -0.50 102.89 -23.55
N ASN A 404 -0.96 102.38 -22.41
CA ASN A 404 -1.61 103.21 -21.39
C ASN A 404 -0.64 104.27 -20.81
N GLY A 405 0.64 103.93 -20.64
CA GLY A 405 1.68 104.89 -20.28
C GLY A 405 1.84 106.00 -21.33
N LEU A 406 1.83 105.65 -22.62
CA LEU A 406 1.90 106.60 -23.73
C LEU A 406 0.66 107.51 -23.80
N VAL A 407 -0.53 106.95 -23.63
CA VAL A 407 -1.81 107.70 -23.63
C VAL A 407 -1.88 108.65 -22.44
N SER A 408 -1.40 108.23 -21.26
CA SER A 408 -1.32 109.09 -20.07
C SER A 408 -0.35 110.26 -20.27
N GLN A 409 0.79 110.04 -20.94
CA GLN A 409 1.71 111.11 -21.34
C GLN A 409 1.15 112.07 -22.40
N LEU A 410 0.26 111.59 -23.27
CA LEU A 410 -0.42 112.42 -24.27
C LEU A 410 -1.57 113.23 -23.68
N SER A 411 -2.26 112.69 -22.66
CA SER A 411 -3.38 113.38 -21.99
C SER A 411 -2.94 114.36 -20.89
N ALA A 412 -1.71 114.24 -20.37
CA ALA A 412 -1.11 115.24 -19.48
C ALA A 412 -0.53 116.48 -20.20
N ASN A 413 -0.56 116.50 -21.55
CA ASN A 413 -0.02 117.59 -22.39
C ASN A 413 -1.12 118.42 -23.10
N ASN A 414 -2.38 118.27 -22.71
CA ASN A 414 -3.46 119.25 -22.93
C ASN A 414 -3.90 119.81 -21.57
#